data_AF-A0A3M5TB54-F1
#
_entry.id   AF-A0A3M5TB54-F1
#
_cell.length_a   1.000
_cell.length_b   1.000
_cell.length_c   1.000
_cell.angle_alpha   90.00
_cell.angle_beta   90.00
_cell.angle_gamma   90.00
#
_symmetry.space_group_name_H-M   'P 1'
#
loop_
_entity.id
_entity.type
_entity.pdbx_description
1 polymer ?
#
loop_
_entity_poly.entity_id
_entity_poly.type
_entity_poly.pdbx_seq_one_letter_code
_entity_poly.pdbx_strand_id
1 'polypeptide(L)'
;MLADRLEAVTRIYRPGFRYSKAEVLLMDMCQPGVFTNDLFSIAQPLSSDVLMATLDLINDKWGRGTLRTASVPVTPDWGMRRDQMSQSYTTRLDQLWVVKAK
;
A
#
# COMPACT_ATOMS: atom_id res chain seq x y z
N MET A 1 -7.57 17.17 -7.84
CA MET A 1 -6.56 16.13 -8.15
C MET A 1 -7.06 14.69 -8.01
N LEU A 2 -7.75 14.27 -6.93
CA LEU A 2 -8.32 12.90 -6.88
C LEU A 2 -9.57 12.71 -7.77
N ALA A 3 -10.36 13.76 -7.98
CA ALA A 3 -11.55 13.72 -8.83
C ALA A 3 -11.21 13.46 -10.32
N ASP A 4 -10.13 14.07 -10.82
CA ASP A 4 -9.70 13.96 -12.23
C ASP A 4 -9.36 12.52 -12.63
N ARG A 5 -8.91 11.73 -11.65
CA ARG A 5 -8.48 10.35 -11.84
C ARG A 5 -9.66 9.41 -12.08
N LEU A 6 -10.76 9.64 -11.36
CA LEU A 6 -11.99 8.87 -11.56
C LEU A 6 -12.59 9.15 -12.94
N GLU A 7 -12.49 10.40 -13.40
CA GLU A 7 -12.95 10.81 -14.73
C GLU A 7 -12.12 10.19 -15.87
N ALA A 8 -10.80 10.08 -15.69
CA ALA A 8 -9.96 9.39 -16.67
C ALA A 8 -10.31 7.89 -16.78
N VAL A 9 -10.57 7.23 -15.64
CA VAL A 9 -10.96 5.81 -15.61
C VAL A 9 -12.33 5.59 -16.26
N THR A 10 -13.32 6.46 -15.99
CA THR A 10 -14.65 6.35 -16.62
C THR A 10 -14.58 6.52 -18.14
N ARG A 11 -13.64 7.31 -18.67
CA ARG A 11 -13.43 7.46 -20.12
C ARG A 11 -12.80 6.23 -20.78
N ILE A 12 -11.92 5.50 -20.08
CA ILE A 12 -11.21 4.32 -20.62
C ILE A 12 -12.02 3.04 -20.42
N TYR A 13 -12.85 2.99 -19.38
CA TYR A 13 -13.67 1.84 -19.05
C TYR A 13 -14.75 1.59 -20.11
N ARG A 14 -14.80 0.36 -20.63
CA ARG A 14 -15.80 -0.09 -21.61
C ARG A 14 -16.58 -1.27 -21.02
N PRO A 15 -17.92 -1.17 -20.92
CA PRO A 15 -18.75 -2.27 -20.44
C PRO A 15 -18.62 -3.48 -21.37
N GLY A 16 -18.72 -4.69 -20.81
CA GLY A 16 -18.62 -5.95 -21.56
C GLY A 16 -17.20 -6.49 -21.77
N PHE A 17 -16.16 -5.74 -21.42
CA PHE A 17 -14.77 -6.20 -21.49
C PHE A 17 -14.26 -6.64 -20.12
N ARG A 18 -13.45 -7.71 -20.09
CA ARG A 18 -12.74 -8.16 -18.89
C ARG A 18 -11.36 -7.50 -18.85
N TYR A 19 -11.11 -6.72 -17.80
CA TYR A 19 -9.81 -6.13 -17.52
C TYR A 19 -9.03 -7.05 -16.58
N SER A 20 -7.79 -7.39 -16.95
CA SER A 20 -6.95 -8.33 -16.19
C SER A 20 -6.00 -7.62 -15.21
N LYS A 21 -5.72 -6.33 -15.42
CA LYS A 21 -4.75 -5.56 -14.62
C LYS A 21 -5.14 -4.09 -14.55
N ALA A 22 -4.94 -3.47 -13.38
CA ALA A 22 -5.04 -2.04 -13.15
C ALA A 22 -3.91 -1.62 -12.20
N GLU A 23 -3.35 -0.43 -12.42
CA GLU A 23 -2.25 0.10 -11.61
C GLU A 23 -2.54 1.53 -11.17
N VAL A 24 -2.16 1.85 -9.93
CA VAL A 24 -2.22 3.20 -9.39
C VAL A 24 -0.80 3.70 -9.24
N LEU A 25 -0.37 4.57 -10.16
CA LEU A 25 0.97 5.14 -10.16
C LEU A 25 0.98 6.47 -9.40
N LEU A 26 1.78 6.57 -8.33
CA LEU A 26 2.03 7.85 -7.68
C LEU A 26 3.24 8.50 -8.37
N MET A 27 3.00 9.63 -9.02
CA MET A 27 4.03 10.45 -9.65
C MET A 27 4.44 11.58 -8.70
N ASP A 28 5.63 12.13 -8.92
CA ASP A 28 6.11 13.35 -8.25
C ASP A 28 6.18 13.28 -6.72
N MET A 29 6.71 12.16 -6.19
CA MET A 29 7.09 12.12 -4.77
C MET A 29 8.25 13.08 -4.53
N CYS A 30 8.01 14.13 -3.75
CA CYS A 30 9.01 15.10 -3.34
C CYS A 30 9.33 14.97 -1.86
N GLN A 31 10.55 15.36 -1.46
CA GLN A 31 10.88 15.48 -0.05
C GLN A 31 10.12 16.67 0.58
N PRO A 32 9.80 16.59 1.89
CA PRO A 32 9.25 17.72 2.62
C PRO A 32 10.09 18.99 2.41
N GLY A 33 9.45 20.11 2.08
CA GLY A 33 10.12 21.40 1.87
C GLY A 33 10.73 21.62 0.47
N VAL A 34 10.76 20.61 -0.40
CA VAL A 34 11.27 20.74 -1.79
C VAL A 34 10.15 21.03 -2.79
N PHE A 35 8.91 21.19 -2.32
CA PHE A 35 7.75 21.49 -3.14
C PHE A 35 7.29 22.93 -2.94
N THR A 36 7.00 23.62 -4.04
CA THR A 36 6.33 24.93 -4.01
C THR A 36 4.86 24.72 -3.71
N ASN A 37 4.39 25.15 -2.55
CA ASN A 37 2.97 25.10 -2.24
C ASN A 37 2.16 25.85 -3.31
N ASP A 38 1.11 25.19 -3.78
CA ASP A 38 0.09 25.84 -4.60
C ASP A 38 -0.64 26.91 -3.77
N LEU A 39 -0.95 28.04 -4.40
CA LEU A 39 -1.50 29.23 -3.75
C LEU A 39 -2.85 28.96 -3.06
N PHE A 40 -3.58 27.95 -3.54
CA PHE A 40 -4.91 27.59 -3.07
C PHE A 40 -4.95 26.25 -2.32
N SER A 41 -3.82 25.57 -2.20
CA SER A 41 -3.76 24.28 -1.55
C SER A 41 -3.68 24.43 -0.03
N ILE A 42 -4.53 23.68 0.68
CA ILE A 42 -4.47 23.60 2.14
C ILE A 42 -3.18 22.88 2.51
N ALA A 43 -2.22 23.61 3.09
CA ALA A 43 -1.00 23.02 3.60
C ALA A 43 -1.32 22.06 4.75
N GLN A 44 -0.62 20.92 4.79
CA GLN A 44 -0.71 20.04 5.95
C GLN A 44 -0.18 20.77 7.19
N PRO A 45 -0.89 20.73 8.33
CA PRO A 45 -0.40 21.32 9.56
C PRO A 45 0.90 20.66 10.02
N LEU A 46 1.84 21.43 10.57
CA LEU A 46 3.09 20.91 11.16
C LEU A 46 2.83 19.89 12.29
N SER A 47 1.68 19.96 12.95
CA SER A 47 1.26 18.97 13.95
C SER A 47 1.04 17.57 13.37
N SER A 48 0.86 17.45 12.04
CA SER A 48 0.72 16.18 11.35
C SER A 48 1.99 15.34 11.44
N ASP A 49 3.17 15.96 11.37
CA ASP A 49 4.45 15.24 11.43
C ASP A 49 4.65 14.61 12.82
N VAL A 50 4.35 15.37 13.87
CA VAL A 50 4.43 14.89 15.26
C VAL A 50 3.43 13.76 15.50
N LEU A 51 2.22 13.89 14.96
CA LEU A 51 1.19 12.85 15.05
C LEU A 51 1.66 11.55 14.36
N MET A 52 2.15 11.65 13.13
CA MET A 52 2.62 10.49 12.36
C MET A 52 3.81 9.81 13.04
N ALA A 53 4.80 10.58 13.51
CA ALA A 53 5.93 10.05 14.26
C ALA A 53 5.50 9.33 15.55
N THR A 54 4.48 9.84 16.24
CA THR A 54 3.93 9.22 17.45
C THR A 54 3.24 7.89 17.13
N LEU A 55 2.45 7.84 16.04
CA LEU A 55 1.82 6.61 15.57
C LEU A 55 2.86 5.54 15.22
N ASP A 56 3.92 5.95 14.52
CA ASP A 56 5.01 5.05 14.13
C ASP A 56 5.76 4.50 15.34
N LEU A 57 6.07 5.33 16.34
CA LEU A 57 6.73 4.90 17.57
C LEU A 57 5.90 3.85 18.32
N ILE A 58 4.58 4.06 18.41
CA ILE A 58 3.68 3.09 19.07
C ILE A 58 3.65 1.79 18.28
N ASN A 59 3.55 1.86 16.95
CA ASN A 59 3.57 0.69 16.08
C ASN A 59 4.91 -0.08 16.14
N ASP A 60 6.03 0.60 16.29
CA ASP A 60 7.34 -0.04 16.43
C ASP A 60 7.44 -0.80 17.77
N LYS A 61 6.95 -0.19 18.86
CA LYS A 61 6.99 -0.78 20.20
C LYS A 61 6.03 -1.97 20.38
N TRP A 62 4.82 -1.88 19.82
CA TRP A 62 3.73 -2.84 20.10
C TRP A 62 3.42 -3.77 18.92
N GLY A 63 4.12 -3.61 17.80
CA GLY A 63 3.92 -4.38 16.58
C GLY A 63 3.17 -3.61 15.49
N ARG A 64 3.51 -3.93 14.24
CA ARG A 64 2.96 -3.29 13.05
C ARG A 64 1.43 -3.38 13.01
N GLY A 65 0.78 -2.24 12.79
CA GLY A 65 -0.68 -2.16 12.64
C GLY A 65 -1.45 -2.13 13.96
N THR A 66 -0.75 -1.93 15.09
CA THR A 66 -1.37 -1.69 16.40
C THR A 66 -2.25 -0.44 16.38
N LEU A 67 -1.72 0.66 15.87
CA LEU A 67 -2.46 1.88 15.55
C LEU A 67 -2.56 2.05 14.04
N ARG A 68 -3.75 2.45 13.58
CA ARG A 68 -4.07 2.69 12.18
C ARG A 68 -5.13 3.78 12.07
N THR A 69 -5.18 4.46 10.93
CA THR A 69 -6.27 5.41 10.63
C THR A 69 -7.60 4.67 10.56
N ALA A 70 -8.68 5.28 11.08
CA ALA A 70 -10.02 4.68 11.09
C ALA A 70 -10.56 4.34 9.69
N SER A 71 -10.05 4.99 8.64
CA SER A 71 -10.37 4.67 7.25
C SER A 71 -9.79 3.33 6.77
N VAL A 72 -8.81 2.77 7.47
CA VAL A 72 -8.18 1.49 7.13
C VAL A 72 -8.91 0.37 7.87
N PRO A 73 -9.54 -0.58 7.15
CA PRO A 73 -10.22 -1.70 7.78
C PRO A 73 -9.25 -2.59 8.55
N VAL A 74 -9.77 -3.35 9.53
CA VAL A 74 -8.95 -4.24 10.36
C VAL A 74 -8.25 -5.31 9.52
N THR A 75 -8.98 -5.85 8.54
CA THR A 75 -8.53 -6.83 7.56
C THR A 75 -8.75 -6.26 6.15
N PRO A 76 -7.76 -5.59 5.56
CA PRO A 76 -7.89 -5.04 4.22
C PRO A 76 -7.88 -6.13 3.15
N ASP A 77 -8.81 -6.05 2.19
CA ASP A 77 -8.89 -6.96 1.04
C ASP A 77 -7.69 -6.84 0.08
N TRP A 78 -6.96 -5.72 0.16
CA TRP A 78 -5.72 -5.46 -0.57
C TRP A 78 -4.47 -5.94 0.19
N GLY A 79 -4.64 -6.72 1.26
CA GLY A 79 -3.54 -7.42 1.92
C GLY A 79 -2.80 -8.39 0.99
N MET A 80 -1.59 -8.79 1.37
CA MET A 80 -0.77 -9.70 0.58
C MET A 80 -1.47 -11.06 0.40
N ARG A 81 -1.91 -11.39 -0.82
CA ARG A 81 -2.47 -12.71 -1.17
C ARG A 81 -1.35 -13.67 -1.52
N ARG A 82 -1.15 -14.70 -0.70
CA ARG A 82 -0.08 -15.71 -0.85
C ARG A 82 -0.61 -17.08 -1.31
N ASP A 83 -1.85 -17.11 -1.81
CA ASP A 83 -2.58 -18.36 -2.13
C ASP A 83 -1.91 -19.20 -3.23
N GLN A 84 -1.03 -18.60 -4.05
CA GLN A 84 -0.27 -19.28 -5.10
C GLN A 84 1.25 -19.19 -4.89
N MET A 85 1.72 -19.10 -3.63
CA MET A 85 3.16 -19.19 -3.39
C MET A 85 3.67 -20.60 -3.72
N SER A 86 4.77 -20.65 -4.48
CA SER A 86 5.57 -21.86 -4.60
C SER A 86 6.25 -22.18 -3.26
N GLN A 87 6.66 -23.44 -3.10
CA GLN A 87 7.48 -23.84 -1.97
C GLN A 87 8.79 -23.05 -1.96
N SER A 88 9.16 -22.60 -0.77
CA SER A 88 10.34 -21.80 -0.45
C SER A 88 11.58 -22.69 -0.33
N TYR A 89 11.93 -23.38 -1.41
CA TYR A 89 12.99 -24.40 -1.44
C TYR A 89 14.36 -23.90 -0.95
N THR A 90 14.67 -22.62 -1.12
CA THR A 90 15.96 -22.05 -0.76
C THR A 90 16.02 -21.44 0.63
N THR A 91 14.86 -21.18 1.25
CA THR A 91 14.78 -20.43 2.52
C THR A 91 14.11 -21.23 3.64
N ARG A 92 13.50 -22.38 3.34
CA ARG A 92 12.76 -23.21 4.30
C ARG A 92 13.05 -24.68 4.09
N LEU A 93 13.81 -25.27 5.03
CA LEU A 93 14.18 -26.68 5.00
C LEU A 93 12.96 -27.63 5.05
N ASP A 94 11.90 -27.22 5.73
CA ASP A 94 10.62 -27.96 5.82
C ASP A 94 9.84 -28.00 4.49
N GLN A 95 10.25 -27.21 3.51
CA GLN A 95 9.65 -27.15 2.18
C GLN A 95 10.55 -27.78 1.11
N LEU A 96 11.61 -28.48 1.50
CA LEU A 96 12.42 -29.28 0.57
C LEU A 96 11.73 -30.60 0.22
N TRP A 97 12.05 -31.12 -0.96
CA TRP A 97 11.59 -32.45 -1.35
C TRP A 97 12.26 -33.54 -0.52
N VAL A 98 11.45 -34.41 0.06
CA VAL A 98 11.93 -35.60 0.78
C VAL A 98 12.00 -36.76 -0.20
N VAL A 99 13.23 -37.19 -0.53
CA VAL A 99 13.47 -38.37 -1.36
C VAL A 99 13.93 -39.50 -0.44
N LYS A 100 13.29 -40.67 -0.54
CA LYS A 100 13.71 -41.88 0.22
C LYS A 100 14.74 -42.64 -0.61
N ALA A 101 15.87 -42.98 0.01
CA ALA A 101 16.84 -43.89 -0.55
C ALA A 101 16.36 -45.35 -0.41
N LYS A 102 16.81 -46.20 -1.34
CA LYS A 102 16.49 -47.64 -1.38
C LYS A 102 17.50 -48.45 -0.58
#